data_AF-A0A166FVT0-F1
#
_entry.id   AF-A0A166FVT0-F1
#
_cell.length_a   1.000
_cell.length_b   1.000
_cell.length_c   1.000
_cell.angle_alpha   90.00
_cell.angle_beta   90.00
_cell.angle_gamma   90.00
#
_symmetry.space_group_name_H-M   'P 1'
#
loop_
_entity.id
_entity.type
_entity.pdbx_description
1 polymer ?
#
loop_
_entity_poly.entity_id
_entity_poly.type
_entity_poly.pdbx_seq_one_letter_code
_entity_poly.pdbx_strand_id
1 'polypeptide(L)'
;MHSRCFVNAYIVLVGMLSLGVKAQSGSLCYAGIHQVAADQPFVMPLASACIESLPADKSGFWNSKLCVAAGVAAGISQLNDYANCYQGSTVPAPTQYAALDPNVYMSVVGGCTSGITNCPAITEENLVDLVYGQIEEAGLSTTPDSVSDLEQDYIQPIFTFEKVSIAEGISYSQFNDWLHNSGFTSHVPQ
;
A
#
# COMPACT_ATOMS: atom_id res chain seq x y z
N MET A 1 -47.40 -53.87 0.12
CA MET A 1 -47.67 -52.46 0.46
C MET A 1 -47.41 -52.27 1.94
N HIS A 2 -46.28 -51.68 2.33
CA HIS A 2 -46.04 -51.02 3.62
C HIS A 2 -44.80 -50.13 3.44
N SER A 3 -45.03 -48.83 3.31
CA SER A 3 -44.01 -47.79 3.26
C SER A 3 -43.31 -47.64 4.60
N ARG A 4 -41.97 -47.48 4.58
CA ARG A 4 -41.22 -46.81 5.65
C ARG A 4 -40.21 -45.86 5.03
N CYS A 5 -40.51 -44.56 5.12
CA CYS A 5 -39.57 -43.48 4.88
C CYS A 5 -38.51 -43.48 6.00
N PHE A 6 -37.23 -43.51 5.64
CA PHE A 6 -36.15 -43.15 6.55
C PHE A 6 -35.77 -41.69 6.31
N VAL A 7 -35.72 -40.93 7.41
CA VAL A 7 -35.51 -39.49 7.45
C VAL A 7 -34.03 -39.17 7.34
N ASN A 8 -33.80 -38.14 6.53
CA ASN A 8 -32.59 -37.43 6.20
C ASN A 8 -31.84 -36.93 7.46
N ALA A 9 -30.53 -37.15 7.54
CA ALA A 9 -29.65 -36.51 8.53
C ALA A 9 -28.52 -35.78 7.77
N TYR A 10 -28.81 -34.56 7.30
CA TYR A 10 -27.77 -33.62 6.90
C TYR A 10 -27.32 -32.86 8.14
N ILE A 11 -26.08 -33.10 8.54
CA ILE A 11 -25.34 -32.24 9.46
C ILE A 11 -25.02 -30.94 8.70
N VAL A 12 -25.62 -29.83 9.11
CA VAL A 12 -25.16 -28.48 8.73
C VAL A 12 -24.45 -27.90 9.96
N LEU A 13 -23.13 -27.97 9.93
CA LEU A 13 -22.25 -27.23 10.84
C LEU A 13 -21.64 -26.06 10.06
N VAL A 14 -21.30 -25.02 10.82
CA VAL A 14 -20.66 -23.75 10.43
C VAL A 14 -21.63 -22.63 10.05
N GLY A 15 -22.00 -21.86 11.08
CA GLY A 15 -22.71 -20.59 10.96
C GLY A 15 -22.38 -19.66 12.12
N MET A 16 -21.09 -19.44 12.39
CA MET A 16 -20.63 -18.35 13.26
C MET A 16 -19.27 -17.89 12.72
N LEU A 17 -19.24 -16.73 12.03
CA LEU A 17 -18.07 -15.84 11.84
C LEU A 17 -18.48 -14.72 10.87
N SER A 18 -19.14 -13.66 11.36
CA SER A 18 -19.27 -12.42 10.57
C SER A 18 -19.40 -11.13 11.38
N LEU A 19 -19.40 -11.20 12.72
CA LEU A 19 -19.44 -10.00 13.57
C LEU A 19 -18.05 -9.38 13.81
N GLY A 20 -16.95 -10.12 13.61
CA GLY A 20 -15.59 -9.64 13.85
C GLY A 20 -15.01 -8.77 12.73
N VAL A 21 -15.37 -9.07 11.46
CA VAL A 21 -14.79 -8.37 10.29
C VAL A 21 -15.22 -6.90 10.26
N LYS A 22 -16.49 -6.59 10.51
CA LYS A 22 -16.97 -5.19 10.50
C LYS A 22 -16.41 -4.32 11.63
N ALA A 23 -16.23 -4.88 12.82
CA ALA A 23 -15.70 -4.14 13.96
C ALA A 23 -14.19 -3.87 13.82
N GLN A 24 -13.44 -4.85 13.32
CA GLN A 24 -12.00 -4.72 13.06
C GLN A 24 -11.71 -3.79 11.88
N SER A 25 -12.47 -3.89 10.78
CA SER A 25 -12.40 -2.90 9.69
C SER A 25 -12.78 -1.49 10.17
N GLY A 26 -13.70 -1.36 11.13
CA GLY A 26 -14.08 -0.08 11.73
C GLY A 26 -12.96 0.60 12.53
N SER A 27 -12.19 -0.16 13.33
CA SER A 27 -11.07 0.40 14.10
C SER A 27 -9.84 0.71 13.24
N LEU A 28 -9.52 -0.15 12.27
CA LEU A 28 -8.42 0.09 11.32
C LEU A 28 -8.73 1.31 10.44
N CYS A 29 -9.95 1.38 9.92
CA CYS A 29 -10.40 2.55 9.16
C CYS A 29 -10.25 3.85 9.96
N TYR A 30 -10.72 3.86 11.21
CA TYR A 30 -10.62 5.04 12.06
C TYR A 30 -9.15 5.47 12.24
N ALA A 31 -8.26 4.52 12.54
CA ALA A 31 -6.82 4.80 12.68
C ALA A 31 -6.22 5.36 11.38
N GLY A 32 -6.49 4.69 10.24
CA GLY A 32 -5.98 5.08 8.93
C GLY A 32 -6.43 6.48 8.51
N ILE A 33 -7.71 6.83 8.65
CA ILE A 33 -8.21 8.19 8.37
C ILE A 33 -7.50 9.21 9.24
N HIS A 34 -7.41 8.99 10.55
CA HIS A 34 -6.82 9.97 11.45
C HIS A 34 -5.33 10.20 11.18
N GLN A 35 -4.60 9.17 10.78
CA GLN A 35 -3.18 9.27 10.45
C GLN A 35 -2.98 9.99 9.11
N VAL A 36 -3.67 9.52 8.06
CA VAL A 36 -3.58 10.12 6.71
C VAL A 36 -4.09 11.57 6.70
N ALA A 37 -5.10 11.90 7.53
CA ALA A 37 -5.63 13.26 7.65
C ALA A 37 -4.78 14.21 8.50
N ALA A 38 -3.98 13.67 9.42
CA ALA A 38 -3.08 14.47 10.25
C ALA A 38 -1.76 14.80 9.53
N ASP A 39 -1.53 14.18 8.37
CA ASP A 39 -0.34 14.34 7.56
C ASP A 39 -0.43 15.56 6.62
N GLN A 40 0.58 15.73 5.77
CA GLN A 40 0.62 16.80 4.78
C GLN A 40 -0.58 16.75 3.79
N PRO A 41 -1.03 17.90 3.26
CA PRO A 41 -2.25 17.99 2.45
C PRO A 41 -2.29 17.14 1.16
N PHE A 42 -1.15 16.64 0.69
CA PHE A 42 -1.07 15.79 -0.50
C PHE A 42 -1.30 14.30 -0.22
N VAL A 43 -1.11 13.86 1.04
CA VAL A 43 -1.12 12.43 1.40
C VAL A 43 -2.52 11.84 1.23
N MET A 44 -3.55 12.49 1.77
CA MET A 44 -4.92 11.96 1.67
C MET A 44 -5.42 11.89 0.22
N PRO A 45 -5.32 12.94 -0.62
CA PRO A 45 -5.75 12.85 -2.01
C PRO A 45 -5.03 11.75 -2.78
N LEU A 46 -3.72 11.57 -2.57
CA LEU A 46 -2.94 10.51 -3.22
C LEU A 46 -3.38 9.11 -2.75
N ALA A 47 -3.62 8.94 -1.44
CA ALA A 47 -4.15 7.71 -0.88
C ALA A 47 -5.55 7.38 -1.44
N SER A 48 -6.47 8.35 -1.47
CA SER A 48 -7.82 8.15 -2.05
C SER A 48 -7.73 7.75 -3.51
N ALA A 49 -6.91 8.45 -4.31
CA ALA A 49 -6.73 8.15 -5.73
C ALA A 49 -6.21 6.72 -5.94
N CYS A 50 -5.24 6.27 -5.12
CA CYS A 50 -4.82 4.87 -5.13
C CYS A 50 -5.99 3.91 -4.85
N ILE A 51 -6.70 4.06 -3.72
CA ILE A 51 -7.74 3.10 -3.32
C ILE A 51 -8.90 3.04 -4.31
N GLU A 52 -9.24 4.17 -4.93
CA GLU A 52 -10.28 4.29 -5.96
C GLU A 52 -9.85 3.71 -7.31
N SER A 53 -8.55 3.70 -7.63
CA SER A 53 -8.02 3.09 -8.85
C SER A 53 -8.00 1.56 -8.81
N LEU A 54 -8.04 0.97 -7.61
CA LEU A 54 -7.97 -0.48 -7.41
C LEU A 54 -9.32 -1.17 -7.67
N PRO A 55 -9.31 -2.45 -8.08
CA PRO A 55 -10.52 -3.26 -8.18
C PRO A 55 -11.28 -3.31 -6.85
N ALA A 56 -12.53 -3.76 -6.90
CA ALA A 56 -13.40 -3.80 -5.72
C ALA A 56 -12.70 -4.53 -4.56
N ASP A 57 -12.12 -5.70 -4.81
CA ASP A 57 -11.42 -6.54 -3.82
C ASP A 57 -10.08 -5.97 -3.31
N LYS A 58 -9.67 -4.79 -3.80
CA LYS A 58 -8.41 -4.13 -3.46
C LYS A 58 -7.17 -4.99 -3.73
N SER A 59 -7.29 -5.97 -4.62
CA SER A 59 -6.13 -6.69 -5.14
C SER A 59 -5.24 -5.78 -5.98
N GLY A 60 -3.94 -6.08 -6.03
CA GLY A 60 -3.00 -5.39 -6.93
C GLY A 60 -2.45 -4.06 -6.42
N PHE A 61 -2.41 -3.85 -5.10
CA PHE A 61 -1.73 -2.69 -4.48
C PHE A 61 -0.35 -2.41 -5.09
N TRP A 62 0.48 -3.44 -5.19
CA TRP A 62 1.85 -3.33 -5.71
C TRP A 62 1.96 -3.52 -7.23
N ASN A 63 0.83 -3.54 -7.94
CA ASN A 63 0.78 -3.52 -9.40
C ASN A 63 0.50 -2.11 -9.94
N SER A 64 0.25 -1.14 -9.07
CA SER A 64 -0.09 0.24 -9.42
C SER A 64 1.01 1.19 -8.93
N LYS A 65 1.61 1.95 -9.86
CA LYS A 65 2.54 3.03 -9.53
C LYS A 65 1.92 4.03 -8.55
N LEU A 66 0.65 4.39 -8.78
CA LEU A 66 -0.10 5.31 -7.94
C LEU A 66 -0.19 4.82 -6.50
N CYS A 67 -0.41 3.51 -6.30
CA CYS A 67 -0.47 2.92 -4.97
C CYS A 67 0.89 2.75 -4.31
N VAL A 68 1.95 2.50 -5.08
CA VAL A 68 3.32 2.53 -4.56
C VAL A 68 3.68 3.95 -4.11
N ALA A 69 3.36 4.98 -4.91
CA ALA A 69 3.56 6.38 -4.54
C ALA A 69 2.75 6.77 -3.29
N ALA A 70 1.48 6.35 -3.21
CA ALA A 70 0.66 6.55 -2.01
C ALA A 70 1.27 5.84 -0.79
N GLY A 71 1.88 4.66 -0.98
CA GLY A 71 2.56 3.93 0.09
C GLY A 71 3.79 4.68 0.62
N VAL A 72 4.57 5.31 -0.27
CA VAL A 72 5.69 6.20 0.10
C VAL A 72 5.17 7.41 0.88
N ALA A 73 4.07 8.01 0.42
CA ALA A 73 3.50 9.22 1.02
C ALA A 73 2.78 9.00 2.36
N ALA A 74 2.12 7.86 2.56
CA ALA A 74 1.30 7.63 3.75
C ALA A 74 1.93 6.67 4.77
N GLY A 75 2.88 5.84 4.32
CA GLY A 75 3.29 4.63 5.02
C GLY A 75 2.39 3.43 4.69
N ILE A 76 2.98 2.24 4.68
CA ILE A 76 2.34 1.03 4.16
C ILE A 76 1.19 0.55 5.05
N SER A 77 1.40 0.49 6.37
CA SER A 77 0.32 0.09 7.28
C SER A 77 -0.81 1.12 7.32
N GLN A 78 -0.49 2.42 7.30
CA GLN A 78 -1.48 3.49 7.27
C GLN A 78 -2.34 3.43 6.01
N LEU A 79 -1.73 3.25 4.83
CA LEU A 79 -2.46 3.14 3.58
C LEU A 79 -3.36 1.90 3.57
N ASN A 80 -2.88 0.78 4.12
CA ASN A 80 -3.68 -0.44 4.25
C ASN A 80 -4.88 -0.26 5.20
N ASP A 81 -4.66 0.38 6.34
CA ASP A 81 -5.69 0.73 7.31
C ASP A 81 -6.72 1.71 6.72
N TYR A 82 -6.25 2.71 5.97
CA TYR A 82 -7.09 3.65 5.24
C TYR A 82 -7.95 2.94 4.18
N ALA A 83 -7.39 1.96 3.46
CA ALA A 83 -8.14 1.17 2.49
C ALA A 83 -9.29 0.38 3.13
N ASN A 84 -9.16 -0.03 4.40
CA ASN A 84 -10.23 -0.71 5.14
C ASN A 84 -11.45 0.19 5.39
N CYS A 85 -11.37 1.50 5.15
CA CYS A 85 -12.52 2.41 5.18
C CYS A 85 -13.47 2.25 4.00
N TYR A 86 -12.98 1.74 2.88
CA TYR A 86 -13.76 1.68 1.65
C TYR A 86 -14.65 0.43 1.68
N GLN A 87 -15.97 0.66 1.70
CA GLN A 87 -16.95 -0.40 1.88
C GLN A 87 -16.90 -1.43 0.75
N GLY A 88 -17.12 -2.70 1.10
CA GLY A 88 -17.41 -3.77 0.15
C GLY A 88 -16.38 -4.88 0.06
N SER A 89 -15.21 -4.73 0.71
CA SER A 89 -14.10 -5.68 0.54
C SER A 89 -13.27 -5.84 1.80
N THR A 90 -12.74 -7.05 2.01
CA THR A 90 -11.67 -7.30 2.98
C THR A 90 -10.35 -6.94 2.33
N VAL A 91 -9.65 -5.94 2.88
CA VAL A 91 -8.32 -5.57 2.43
C VAL A 91 -7.31 -6.56 3.02
N PRO A 92 -6.50 -7.27 2.20
CA PRO A 92 -5.43 -8.12 2.71
C PRO A 92 -4.39 -7.32 3.49
N ALA A 93 -3.74 -7.95 4.47
CA ALA A 93 -2.58 -7.34 5.11
C ALA A 93 -1.44 -7.14 4.09
N PRO A 94 -0.53 -6.16 4.27
CA PRO A 94 0.55 -5.89 3.31
C PRO A 94 1.37 -7.13 2.92
N THR A 95 1.65 -8.01 3.88
CA THR A 95 2.38 -9.28 3.69
C THR A 95 1.65 -10.33 2.86
N GLN A 96 0.36 -10.13 2.58
CA GLN A 96 -0.48 -11.06 1.82
C GLN A 96 -0.63 -10.65 0.36
N TYR A 97 -0.19 -9.45 -0.03
CA TYR A 97 -0.17 -9.07 -1.43
C TYR A 97 0.89 -9.87 -2.21
N ALA A 98 0.68 -9.96 -3.52
CA ALA A 98 1.72 -10.44 -4.41
C ALA A 98 2.91 -9.48 -4.38
N ALA A 99 4.10 -10.01 -4.70
CA ALA A 99 5.28 -9.19 -4.86
C ALA A 99 5.04 -8.02 -5.85
N LEU A 100 5.77 -6.93 -5.63
CA LEU A 100 5.79 -5.75 -6.50
C LEU A 100 5.89 -6.16 -7.97
N ASP A 101 5.01 -5.62 -8.82
CA ASP A 101 5.11 -5.87 -10.25
C ASP A 101 6.49 -5.37 -10.75
N PRO A 102 7.31 -6.24 -11.36
CA PRO A 102 8.61 -5.85 -11.89
C PRO A 102 8.53 -4.63 -12.82
N ASN A 103 7.44 -4.47 -13.58
CA ASN A 103 7.26 -3.33 -14.47
C ASN A 103 7.07 -2.02 -13.71
N VAL A 104 6.42 -2.06 -12.54
CA VAL A 104 6.31 -0.89 -11.65
C VAL A 104 7.70 -0.51 -11.17
N TYR A 105 8.48 -1.45 -10.62
CA TYR A 105 9.85 -1.17 -10.21
C TYR A 105 10.71 -0.60 -11.35
N MET A 106 10.68 -1.24 -12.52
CA MET A 106 11.42 -0.80 -13.71
C MET A 106 11.03 0.62 -14.15
N SER A 107 9.75 0.98 -14.01
CA SER A 107 9.27 2.31 -14.34
C SER A 107 9.69 3.40 -13.34
N VAL A 108 9.99 3.02 -12.08
CA VAL A 108 10.51 3.94 -11.06
C VAL A 108 11.98 4.23 -11.29
N VAL A 109 12.80 3.19 -11.48
CA VAL A 109 14.26 3.36 -11.63
C VAL A 109 14.67 3.84 -13.01
N GLY A 110 13.90 3.50 -14.04
CA GLY A 110 14.30 3.68 -15.43
C GLY A 110 15.57 2.89 -15.80
N GLY A 111 15.97 2.97 -17.07
CA GLY A 111 17.31 2.52 -17.50
C GLY A 111 17.60 1.01 -17.37
N CYS A 112 16.59 0.16 -17.18
CA CYS A 112 16.79 -1.29 -17.11
C CYS A 112 17.20 -1.87 -18.47
N THR A 113 18.39 -2.46 -18.54
CA THR A 113 18.95 -2.93 -19.81
C THR A 113 18.52 -4.34 -20.20
N SER A 114 18.08 -5.18 -19.24
CA SER A 114 17.63 -6.57 -19.49
C SER A 114 16.84 -7.13 -18.30
N GLY A 115 15.64 -6.59 -18.07
CA GLY A 115 14.75 -7.02 -16.98
C GLY A 115 15.25 -6.62 -15.58
N ILE A 116 14.53 -7.09 -14.56
CA ILE A 116 14.70 -6.60 -13.17
C ILE A 116 16.08 -6.86 -12.57
N THR A 117 16.74 -7.95 -12.99
CA THR A 117 18.07 -8.34 -12.51
C THR A 117 19.17 -7.39 -12.97
N ASN A 118 18.92 -6.60 -14.03
CA ASN A 118 19.87 -5.64 -14.60
C ASN A 118 19.34 -4.20 -14.51
N CYS A 119 18.47 -3.95 -13.53
CA CYS A 119 18.01 -2.61 -13.20
C CYS A 119 18.94 -1.94 -12.19
N PRO A 120 19.10 -0.61 -12.28
CA PRO A 120 19.66 0.16 -11.19
C PRO A 120 18.86 -0.01 -9.88
N ALA A 121 19.51 0.32 -8.77
CA ALA A 121 18.82 0.50 -7.50
C ALA A 121 18.01 1.82 -7.52
N ILE A 122 16.90 1.86 -6.78
CA ILE A 122 16.11 3.08 -6.56
C ILE A 122 16.94 4.10 -5.80
N THR A 123 17.04 5.31 -6.35
CA THR A 123 17.62 6.47 -5.65
C THR A 123 16.55 7.25 -4.90
N GLU A 124 16.97 8.18 -4.03
CA GLU A 124 16.08 9.14 -3.38
C GLU A 124 15.29 9.95 -4.41
N GLU A 125 15.96 10.48 -5.43
CA GLU A 125 15.33 11.22 -6.54
C GLU A 125 14.27 10.39 -7.27
N ASN A 126 14.50 9.09 -7.48
CA ASN A 126 13.49 8.24 -8.13
C ASN A 126 12.18 8.16 -7.32
N LEU A 127 12.27 8.23 -5.99
CA LEU A 127 11.09 8.22 -5.12
C LEU A 127 10.41 9.60 -5.06
N VAL A 128 11.19 10.69 -5.12
CA VAL A 128 10.66 12.05 -5.30
C VAL A 128 9.86 12.12 -6.61
N ASP A 129 10.49 11.72 -7.73
CA ASP A 129 9.88 11.69 -9.06
C ASP A 129 8.62 10.81 -9.10
N LEU A 130 8.65 9.67 -8.40
CA LEU A 130 7.47 8.81 -8.29
C LEU A 130 6.30 9.53 -7.62
N VAL A 131 6.50 10.19 -6.48
CA VAL A 131 5.43 10.86 -5.74
C VAL A 131 4.88 12.04 -6.55
N TYR A 132 5.74 12.95 -7.01
CA TYR A 132 5.31 14.10 -7.81
C TYR A 132 4.68 13.67 -9.14
N GLY A 133 5.28 12.70 -9.83
CA GLY A 133 4.79 12.19 -11.10
C GLY A 133 3.41 11.54 -10.98
N GLN A 134 3.13 10.79 -9.91
CA GLN A 134 1.79 10.21 -9.70
C GLN A 134 0.75 11.24 -9.25
N ILE A 135 1.14 12.29 -8.53
CA ILE A 135 0.27 13.44 -8.22
C ILE A 135 -0.16 14.13 -9.52
N GLU A 136 0.78 14.39 -10.43
CA GLU A 136 0.50 15.00 -11.73
C GLU A 136 -0.35 14.07 -12.62
N GLU A 137 0.03 12.79 -12.76
CA GLU A 137 -0.67 11.81 -13.60
C GLU A 137 -2.12 11.59 -13.14
N ALA A 138 -2.37 11.65 -11.82
CA ALA A 138 -3.71 11.56 -11.24
C ALA A 138 -4.49 12.90 -11.26
N GLY A 139 -3.87 14.00 -11.70
CA GLY A 139 -4.51 15.33 -11.77
C GLY A 139 -4.85 15.91 -10.40
N LEU A 140 -4.07 15.59 -9.37
CA LEU A 140 -4.31 16.08 -8.01
C LEU A 140 -3.79 17.53 -7.87
N SER A 141 -4.49 18.31 -7.05
CA SER A 141 -4.20 19.75 -6.88
C SER A 141 -3.25 20.08 -5.73
N THR A 142 -2.88 19.09 -4.93
CA THR A 142 -1.98 19.24 -3.78
C THR A 142 -0.70 18.45 -4.02
N THR A 143 0.43 19.09 -3.75
CA THR A 143 1.78 18.51 -3.82
C THR A 143 2.45 18.68 -2.46
N PRO A 144 3.54 17.95 -2.17
CA PRO A 144 4.41 18.31 -1.05
C PRO A 144 4.84 19.79 -1.16
N ASP A 145 4.89 20.50 -0.02
CA ASP A 145 5.29 21.91 0.03
C ASP A 145 6.80 22.10 -0.16
N SER A 146 7.58 21.05 0.11
CA SER A 146 9.05 21.03 0.10
C SER A 146 9.55 19.66 -0.34
N VAL A 147 10.46 19.64 -1.31
CA VAL A 147 11.17 18.40 -1.70
C VAL A 147 12.03 17.91 -0.52
N SER A 148 12.66 18.82 0.22
CA SER A 148 13.49 18.46 1.37
C SER A 148 12.68 17.76 2.47
N ASP A 149 11.43 18.19 2.69
CA ASP A 149 10.57 17.58 3.71
C ASP A 149 10.09 16.21 3.23
N LEU A 150 9.78 16.08 1.92
CA LEU A 150 9.48 14.78 1.31
C LEU A 150 10.65 13.79 1.46
N GLU A 151 11.87 14.24 1.16
CA GLU A 151 13.09 13.44 1.31
C GLU A 151 13.30 13.01 2.76
N GLN A 152 13.28 13.96 3.69
CA GLN A 152 13.61 13.72 5.10
C GLN A 152 12.55 12.89 5.82
N ASP A 153 11.28 13.24 5.66
CA ASP A 153 10.20 12.70 6.50
C ASP A 153 9.53 11.47 5.87
N TYR A 154 9.64 11.27 4.55
CA TYR A 154 8.94 10.18 3.84
C TYR A 154 9.90 9.20 3.17
N ILE A 155 10.96 9.68 2.52
CA ILE A 155 11.85 8.81 1.72
C ILE A 155 12.98 8.21 2.57
N GLN A 156 13.70 9.01 3.36
CA GLN A 156 14.78 8.52 4.23
C GLN A 156 14.38 7.39 5.19
N PRO A 157 13.15 7.35 5.75
CA PRO A 157 12.68 6.21 6.53
C PRO A 157 12.72 4.87 5.78
N ILE A 158 12.54 4.88 4.46
CA ILE A 158 12.62 3.68 3.61
C ILE A 158 14.06 3.14 3.58
N PHE A 159 15.03 4.01 3.31
CA PHE A 159 16.45 3.66 3.35
C PHE A 159 16.89 3.20 4.74
N THR A 160 16.38 3.85 5.78
CA THR A 160 16.63 3.51 7.18
C THR A 160 16.10 2.11 7.53
N PHE A 161 14.88 1.78 7.08
CA PHE A 161 14.28 0.46 7.29
C PHE A 161 15.12 -0.65 6.64
N GLU A 162 15.53 -0.43 5.39
CA GLU A 162 16.34 -1.37 4.60
C GLU A 162 17.83 -1.40 5.02
N LYS A 163 18.25 -0.49 5.91
CA LYS A 163 19.63 -0.35 6.40
C LYS A 163 20.64 -0.16 5.26
N VAL A 164 20.26 0.62 4.26
CA VAL A 164 21.11 1.00 3.11
C VAL A 164 21.35 2.50 3.10
N SER A 165 22.50 2.91 2.55
CA SER A 165 22.76 4.33 2.34
C SER A 165 22.07 4.86 1.08
N ILE A 166 21.77 6.16 1.05
CA ILE A 166 21.21 6.84 -0.13
C ILE A 166 22.06 6.62 -1.38
N ALA A 167 23.39 6.59 -1.22
CA ALA A 167 24.33 6.40 -2.32
C ALA A 167 24.31 4.98 -2.91
N GLU A 168 23.94 3.96 -2.12
CA GLU A 168 23.81 2.58 -2.59
C GLU A 168 22.48 2.34 -3.31
N GLY A 169 21.43 3.06 -2.92
CA GLY A 169 20.10 2.86 -3.44
C GLY A 169 19.39 1.63 -2.86
N ILE A 170 18.11 1.48 -3.20
CA ILE A 170 17.27 0.35 -2.77
C ILE A 170 17.07 -0.61 -3.95
N SER A 171 17.53 -1.85 -3.81
CA SER A 171 17.28 -2.90 -4.82
C SER A 171 15.81 -3.32 -4.87
N TYR A 172 15.40 -4.01 -5.93
CA TYR A 172 14.04 -4.56 -6.02
C TYR A 172 13.63 -5.41 -4.82
N SER A 173 14.51 -6.32 -4.37
CA SER A 173 14.19 -7.19 -3.24
C SER A 173 13.98 -6.39 -1.95
N GLN A 174 14.76 -5.34 -1.74
CA GLN A 174 14.65 -4.45 -0.58
C GLN A 174 13.40 -3.59 -0.67
N PHE A 175 13.12 -2.97 -1.82
CA PHE A 175 11.91 -2.17 -1.96
C PHE A 175 10.64 -3.01 -1.83
N ASN A 176 10.67 -4.25 -2.36
CA ASN A 176 9.61 -5.20 -2.14
C ASN A 176 9.51 -5.60 -0.66
N ASP A 177 10.61 -5.79 0.07
CA ASP A 177 10.57 -6.09 1.50
C ASP A 177 9.90 -4.96 2.29
N TRP A 178 10.33 -3.71 2.07
CA TRP A 178 9.73 -2.52 2.64
C TRP A 178 8.21 -2.43 2.37
N LEU A 179 7.76 -2.67 1.14
CA LEU A 179 6.33 -2.66 0.78
C LEU A 179 5.48 -3.68 1.55
N HIS A 180 6.09 -4.75 2.08
CA HIS A 180 5.36 -5.79 2.80
C HIS A 180 5.54 -5.68 4.32
N ASN A 181 6.65 -5.09 4.78
CA ASN A 181 7.12 -5.23 6.16
C ASN A 181 7.39 -3.91 6.92
N SER A 182 7.33 -2.75 6.27
CA SER A 182 7.75 -1.46 6.87
C SER A 182 6.87 -0.88 7.97
N GLY A 183 5.69 -1.47 8.20
CA GLY A 183 4.82 -1.09 9.31
C GLY A 183 4.28 0.34 9.22
N PHE A 184 4.09 0.97 10.38
CA PHE A 184 3.65 2.36 10.50
C PHE A 184 4.85 3.32 10.44
N THR A 185 4.81 4.29 9.54
CA THR A 185 5.78 5.40 9.46
C THR A 185 5.18 6.71 9.98
N SER A 186 5.86 7.40 10.90
CA SER A 186 5.47 8.75 11.34
C SER A 186 6.24 9.77 10.51
N HIS A 187 5.53 10.57 9.72
CA HIS A 187 6.10 11.62 8.87
C HIS A 187 6.14 13.00 9.55
N VAL A 188 5.78 13.07 10.83
CA VAL A 188 5.88 14.29 11.63
C VAL A 188 7.29 14.39 12.22
N PRO A 189 8.01 15.51 12.02
CA PRO A 189 9.28 15.76 12.70
C PRO A 189 9.10 15.66 14.22
N GLN A 190 9.93 14.86 14.90
CA GLN A 190 9.99 14.83 16.37
C GLN A 190 10.76 16.01 16.96
#